data_AF-A0A2R6GTM7-F1
#
_entry.id   AF-A0A2R6GTM7-F1
#
_cell.length_a   1.000
_cell.length_b   1.000
_cell.length_c   1.000
_cell.angle_alpha   90.00
_cell.angle_beta   90.00
_cell.angle_gamma   90.00
#
_symmetry.space_group_name_H-M   'P 1'
#
loop_
_entity.id
_entity.type
_entity.pdbx_description
1 polymer ?
#
loop_
_entity_poly.entity_id
_entity_poly.type
_entity_poly.pdbx_seq_one_letter_code
_entity_poly.pdbx_strand_id
1 'polypeptide(L)' 'MVNETVSFGMSALLTVLGLAVLLYGVSLNNGQTLNAPIVVGGLFVLLATGVLSAAVRNLEGGHGAE' A
#
# COMPACT_ATOMS: atom_id res chain seq x y z
N MET A 1 -6.08 -5.66 20.59
CA MET A 1 -6.64 -6.11 19.31
C MET A 1 -6.74 -4.89 18.41
N VAL A 2 -5.65 -4.49 17.75
CA VAL A 2 -5.82 -3.61 16.58
C VAL A 2 -6.63 -4.45 15.61
N ASN A 3 -7.86 -4.03 15.32
CA ASN A 3 -8.82 -4.83 14.57
C ASN A 3 -8.16 -5.29 13.27
N GLU A 4 -7.77 -6.57 13.14
CA GLU A 4 -6.96 -7.06 12.02
C GLU A 4 -7.58 -6.69 10.67
N THR A 5 -8.91 -6.74 10.64
CA THR A 5 -9.77 -6.32 9.53
C THR A 5 -9.49 -4.89 9.07
N VAL A 6 -9.20 -3.97 10.00
CA VAL A 6 -8.92 -2.57 9.71
C VAL A 6 -7.53 -2.42 9.09
N SER A 7 -6.49 -3.05 9.65
CA SER A 7 -5.13 -2.94 9.10
C SER A 7 -5.01 -3.58 7.72
N PHE A 8 -5.59 -4.77 7.54
CA PHE A 8 -5.64 -5.42 6.24
C PHE A 8 -6.47 -4.60 5.24
N GLY A 9 -7.68 -4.18 5.61
CA GLY A 9 -8.53 -3.34 4.79
C GLY A 9 -7.88 -2.00 4.39
N MET A 10 -7.15 -1.37 5.31
CA MET A 10 -6.41 -0.13 5.05
C MET A 10 -5.30 -0.36 4.01
N SER A 11 -4.52 -1.45 4.14
CA SER A 11 -3.47 -1.78 3.17
C SER A 11 -4.04 -2.07 1.78
N ALA A 12 -5.17 -2.78 1.70
CA ALA A 12 -5.85 -3.04 0.44
C ALA A 12 -6.35 -1.74 -0.21
N LEU A 13 -6.96 -0.84 0.57
CA LEU A 13 -7.44 0.44 0.10
C LEU A 13 -6.28 1.33 -0.41
N LEU A 14 -5.20 1.43 0.36
CA LEU A 14 -4.00 2.17 -0.06
C LEU A 14 -3.39 1.59 -1.35
N THR A 15 -3.40 0.27 -1.50
CA THR A 15 -2.92 -0.40 -2.73
C THR A 15 -3.79 -0.02 -3.92
N VAL A 16 -5.12 -0.11 -3.79
CA VAL A 16 -6.06 0.26 -4.86
C VAL A 16 -5.91 1.73 -5.25
N LEU A 17 -5.79 2.63 -4.27
CA LEU A 17 -5.55 4.05 -4.53
C LEU A 17 -4.21 4.28 -5.23
N GLY A 18 -3.13 3.65 -4.77
CA GLY A 18 -1.81 3.76 -5.40
C GLY A 18 -1.82 3.29 -6.86
N LEU A 19 -2.49 2.16 -7.14
CA LEU A 19 -2.66 1.64 -8.49
C LEU A 19 -3.49 2.59 -9.36
N ALA A 20 -4.58 3.16 -8.85
CA ALA A 20 -5.39 4.11 -9.59
C ALA A 20 -4.58 5.35 -10.00
N VAL A 21 -3.76 5.89 -9.08
CA VAL A 21 -2.89 7.04 -9.36
C VAL A 21 -1.76 6.67 -10.34
N LEU A 22 -1.17 5.49 -10.21
CA LEU A 22 -0.17 4.98 -11.17
C LEU A 22 -0.75 4.87 -12.59
N LEU A 23 -1.92 4.23 -12.72
CA LEU A 23 -2.60 4.06 -14.00
C LEU A 23 -3.01 5.40 -14.61
N TYR A 24 -3.46 6.34 -13.78
CA TYR A 24 -3.70 7.72 -14.22
C TYR A 24 -2.42 8.37 -14.76
N GLY A 25 -1.30 8.25 -14.03
CA GLY A 25 0.00 8.76 -14.47
C GLY A 25 0.48 8.16 -15.79
N VAL A 26 0.29 6.84 -15.97
CA VAL A 26 0.58 6.16 -17.25
C VAL A 26 -0.32 6.69 -18.36
N SER A 27 -1.61 6.92 -18.09
CA SER A 27 -2.58 7.46 -19.05
C SER A 27 -2.19 8.85 -19.59
N LEU A 28 -1.45 9.67 -18.84
CA LEU A 28 -1.10 11.04 -19.24
C LEU A 28 -0.03 11.10 -20.34
N ASN A 29 0.88 10.14 -20.39
CA ASN A 29 1.98 10.13 -21.35
C ASN A 29 2.25 8.75 -21.96
N ASN A 30 1.28 7.85 -21.89
CA ASN A 30 1.37 6.44 -22.28
C ASN A 30 2.55 5.68 -21.63
N GLY A 31 2.97 6.10 -20.44
CA GLY A 31 4.09 5.48 -19.71
C GLY A 31 5.47 5.75 -20.32
N GLN A 32 5.61 6.72 -21.22
CA GLN A 32 6.90 7.01 -21.88
C GLN A 32 7.94 7.62 -20.95
N THR A 33 7.50 8.39 -19.95
CA THR A 33 8.40 9.05 -19.00
C THR A 33 7.82 9.00 -17.60
N LEU A 34 8.72 8.97 -16.60
CA LEU A 34 8.33 9.15 -15.21
C LEU A 34 7.74 10.54 -15.01
N ASN A 35 6.58 10.58 -14.36
CA ASN A 35 5.89 11.81 -14.00
C ASN A 35 5.49 11.78 -12.53
N ALA A 36 5.11 12.94 -11.99
CA ALA A 36 4.75 13.07 -10.58
C ALA A 36 3.62 12.11 -10.15
N PRO A 37 2.53 11.92 -10.91
CA PRO A 37 1.50 10.93 -10.56
C PRO A 37 2.02 9.51 -10.44
N ILE A 38 2.87 9.03 -11.36
CA ILE A 38 3.47 7.70 -11.28
C ILE A 38 4.27 7.54 -9.98
N VAL A 39 5.08 8.54 -9.63
CA VAL A 39 5.87 8.53 -8.40
C VAL A 39 4.98 8.50 -7.17
N VAL A 40 3.94 9.36 -7.13
CA VAL A 40 2.99 9.42 -6.01
C VAL A 40 2.25 8.10 -5.86
N GLY A 41 1.75 7.50 -6.94
CA GLY A 41 1.07 6.20 -6.88
C GLY A 41 2.01 5.09 -6.40
N GLY A 42 3.28 5.10 -6.79
CA GLY A 42 4.31 4.20 -6.26
C GLY A 42 4.53 4.37 -4.75
N LEU A 43 4.53 5.61 -4.24
CA LEU A 43 4.62 5.88 -2.80
C LEU A 43 3.43 5.32 -2.02
N PHE A 44 2.21 5.41 -2.57
CA PHE A 44 1.03 4.80 -1.95
C PHE A 44 1.15 3.28 -1.83
N VAL A 45 1.68 2.62 -2.87
CA VAL A 45 1.94 1.17 -2.82
C VAL A 45 2.99 0.84 -1.76
N LEU A 46 4.08 1.62 -1.68
CA LEU A 46 5.10 1.47 -0.63
C LEU A 46 4.53 1.62 0.79
N LEU A 47 3.67 2.62 1.00
CA LEU A 47 2.98 2.81 2.28
C LEU A 47 2.04 1.65 2.60
N ALA A 48 1.28 1.16 1.61
CA ALA A 48 0.43 0.00 1.77
C ALA A 48 1.23 -1.24 2.20
N THR A 49 2.37 -1.48 1.57
CA THR A 49 3.29 -2.56 1.95
C THR A 49 3.80 -2.36 3.38
N GLY A 50 4.23 -1.16 3.75
CA GLY A 50 4.69 -0.85 5.11
C GLY A 50 3.62 -1.11 6.18
N VAL A 51 2.38 -0.68 5.93
CA VAL A 51 1.24 -0.94 6.82
C VAL A 51 0.96 -2.44 6.94
N LEU A 52 0.96 -3.17 5.82
CA LEU A 52 0.74 -4.61 5.83
C LEU A 52 1.87 -5.35 6.58
N SER A 53 3.13 -5.02 6.31
CA SER A 53 4.27 -5.62 7.00
C SER A 53 4.25 -5.34 8.50
N ALA A 54 3.88 -4.14 8.93
CA ALA A 54 3.71 -3.82 10.34
C ALA A 54 2.56 -4.62 10.98
N ALA A 55 1.45 -4.78 10.28
CA ALA A 55 0.33 -5.58 10.73
C ALA A 55 0.71 -7.05 10.93
N VAL A 56 1.42 -7.65 9.96
CA VAL A 56 1.91 -9.04 10.04
C VAL A 56 2.86 -9.23 11.22
N ARG A 57 3.83 -8.32 11.40
CA ARG A 57 4.77 -8.37 12.54
C ARG A 57 4.05 -8.35 13.89
N ASN A 58 2.99 -7.55 14.01
CA ASN A 58 2.21 -7.48 15.24
C ASN A 58 1.42 -8.78 15.50
N LEU A 59 1.05 -9.53 14.45
CA LEU A 59 0.43 -10.85 14.60
C LEU A 59 1.44 -11.91 15.04
N GLU A 60 2.64 -11.89 14.50
CA GLU A 60 3.73 -12.81 14.88
C GLU A 60 4.22 -12.56 16.32
N GLY A 61 4.34 -11.30 16.73
CA GLY A 61 4.75 -10.94 18.10
C GLY A 61 3.77 -11.39 19.18
N GLY A 62 2.51 -11.68 18.82
CA GLY A 62 1.52 -12.26 19.73
C GLY A 62 1.61 -13.78 19.87
N HIS A 63 2.19 -14.49 18.90
CA HIS A 63 2.31 -15.96 18.89
C HIS A 63 3.59 -16.49 19.57
N GLY A 64 4.54 -15.62 19.89
CA GLY A 64 5.82 -16.00 20.56
C GLY A 64 5.85 -15.77 22.07
N ALA A 65 4.71 -15.45 22.69
CA ALA A 65 4.59 -15.14 24.11
C ALA A 65 3.75 -16.19 24.88
N GLU A 66 3.58 -17.38 24.31
CA GLU A 66 2.97 -18.56 24.93
C GLU A 66 4.01 -19.66 25.16
#